data_AF-A0A395HCG3-F1
#
_entry.id   AF-A0A395HCG3-F1
#
_cell.length_a   1.000
_cell.length_b   1.000
_cell.length_c   1.000
_cell.angle_alpha   90.00
_cell.angle_beta   90.00
_cell.angle_gamma   90.00
#
_symmetry.space_group_name_H-M   'P 1'
#
loop_
_entity.id
_entity.type
_entity.pdbx_description
1 polymer ?
#
loop_
_entity_poly.entity_id
_entity_poly.type
_entity_poly.pdbx_seq_one_letter_code
_entity_poly.pdbx_strand_id
1 'polypeptide(L)'
;MDPSDVTIPPMKDLTVDNITENVIRINSLCQDERMKYVLERLVTHLHDFARETRLSTDEWMTGLRFLTEVGKICSDVRQEFILLSDILGLSILVDSIDHPKPPNSTEGTVLGPFHTHDAEPLAPGASISHDPAGEPLLVVCTVHDTHGNPIPNVKIDIWETDSTGHYDVQYPGREGPDGRCVMTSDKEGVFWFNAITPVPYPIPHDGPVGRLLKKLGRHPYRPSHMHFMFEGEGYDHLITALYLRNDPYETSDAVFGVKDSLVVDIGRAGPEYAAKYGVAEDHALLTYDFVLVSDEETSELRARNSKEALDKLGRKVRIVNGLPVPDLD
;
A
#
# COMPACT_ATOMS: atom_id res chain seq x y z
N MET A 1 4.84 -25.64 -25.49
CA MET A 1 6.04 -24.98 -26.04
C MET A 1 6.89 -26.06 -26.65
N ASP A 2 7.25 -25.92 -27.93
CA ASP A 2 8.13 -26.88 -28.60
C ASP A 2 9.60 -26.54 -28.24
N PRO A 3 10.37 -27.46 -27.64
CA PRO A 3 11.78 -27.20 -27.33
C PRO A 3 12.64 -26.92 -28.58
N SER A 4 12.20 -27.27 -29.80
CA SER A 4 12.95 -26.95 -31.02
C SER A 4 12.99 -25.46 -31.35
N ASP A 5 12.05 -24.68 -30.80
CA ASP A 5 11.90 -23.25 -31.11
C ASP A 5 12.76 -22.37 -30.21
N VAL A 6 13.46 -22.96 -29.23
CA VAL A 6 14.29 -22.24 -28.27
C VAL A 6 15.76 -22.36 -28.67
N THR A 7 16.44 -21.23 -28.85
CA THR A 7 17.89 -21.24 -29.05
C THR A 7 18.59 -21.49 -27.71
N ILE A 8 19.10 -22.70 -27.53
CA ILE A 8 19.72 -23.13 -26.27
C ILE A 8 21.19 -22.68 -26.23
N PRO A 9 21.63 -21.98 -25.17
CA PRO A 9 23.04 -21.68 -24.95
C PRO A 9 23.94 -22.94 -24.90
N PRO A 10 25.22 -22.86 -25.30
CA PRO A 10 26.18 -23.95 -25.09
C PRO A 10 26.27 -24.36 -23.61
N MET A 11 26.44 -25.66 -23.37
CA MET A 11 26.64 -26.23 -22.04
C MET A 11 27.82 -25.55 -21.33
N LYS A 12 27.62 -25.20 -20.04
CA LYS A 12 28.68 -24.79 -19.10
C LYS A 12 28.84 -25.85 -18.02
N ASP A 13 30.08 -26.07 -17.56
CA ASP A 13 30.35 -26.85 -16.36
C ASP A 13 30.03 -25.99 -15.12
N LEU A 14 29.01 -26.38 -14.37
CA LEU A 14 28.40 -25.52 -13.35
C LEU A 14 29.10 -25.65 -12.01
N THR A 15 29.43 -24.49 -11.44
CA THR A 15 30.05 -24.34 -10.12
C THR A 15 29.26 -23.34 -9.29
N VAL A 16 29.55 -23.28 -7.98
CA VAL A 16 28.95 -22.27 -7.08
C VAL A 16 29.22 -20.84 -7.57
N ASP A 17 30.37 -20.62 -8.23
CA ASP A 17 30.81 -19.29 -8.66
C ASP A 17 30.16 -18.84 -9.98
N ASN A 18 29.82 -19.79 -10.88
CA ASN A 18 29.34 -19.46 -12.23
C ASN A 18 27.84 -19.74 -12.47
N ILE A 19 27.14 -20.39 -11.52
CA ILE A 19 25.74 -20.79 -11.70
C ILE A 19 24.81 -19.58 -11.94
N THR A 20 25.04 -18.46 -11.26
CA THR A 20 24.22 -17.24 -11.41
C THR A 20 24.24 -16.72 -12.85
N GLU A 21 25.43 -16.63 -13.46
CA GLU A 21 25.59 -16.16 -14.84
C GLU A 21 24.86 -17.08 -15.82
N ASN A 22 24.92 -18.40 -15.60
CA ASN A 22 24.24 -19.36 -16.45
C ASN A 22 22.71 -19.30 -16.33
N VAL A 23 22.17 -19.14 -15.11
CA VAL A 23 20.73 -18.99 -14.89
C VAL A 23 20.20 -17.72 -15.57
N ILE A 24 20.91 -16.60 -15.42
CA ILE A 24 20.56 -15.34 -16.10
C ILE A 24 20.54 -15.53 -17.61
N ARG A 25 21.58 -16.17 -18.17
CA ARG A 25 21.68 -16.42 -19.62
C ARG A 25 20.49 -17.21 -20.16
N ILE A 26 20.03 -18.23 -19.45
CA ILE A 26 18.90 -19.08 -19.86
C ILE A 26 17.56 -18.33 -19.69
N ASN A 27 17.38 -17.61 -18.59
CA ASN A 27 16.13 -16.86 -18.33
C ASN A 27 15.97 -15.61 -19.20
N SER A 28 17.03 -15.17 -19.89
CA SER A 28 17.02 -13.99 -20.76
C SER A 28 16.78 -14.27 -22.25
N LEU A 29 16.27 -15.47 -22.60
CA LEU A 29 15.99 -15.86 -23.99
C LEU A 29 14.73 -15.23 -24.60
N CYS A 30 13.87 -14.60 -23.80
CA CYS A 30 12.68 -13.88 -24.30
C CYS A 30 13.08 -12.63 -25.10
N GLN A 31 12.12 -11.93 -25.72
CA GLN A 31 12.40 -10.66 -26.42
C GLN A 31 12.13 -9.43 -25.53
N ASP A 32 11.33 -9.59 -24.46
CA ASP A 32 10.98 -8.51 -23.55
C ASP A 32 12.18 -8.10 -22.68
N GLU A 33 12.73 -6.92 -22.96
CA GLU A 33 13.90 -6.37 -22.27
C GLU A 33 13.63 -6.05 -20.80
N ARG A 34 12.40 -5.64 -20.44
CA ARG A 34 12.02 -5.38 -19.05
C ARG A 34 11.96 -6.67 -18.26
N MET A 35 11.39 -7.73 -18.84
CA MET A 35 11.35 -9.05 -18.24
C MET A 35 12.77 -9.59 -17.98
N LYS A 36 13.67 -9.47 -18.98
CA LYS A 36 15.09 -9.85 -18.82
C LYS A 36 15.73 -9.15 -17.63
N TYR A 37 15.54 -7.84 -17.54
CA TYR A 37 16.13 -7.04 -16.47
C TYR A 37 15.61 -7.43 -15.09
N VAL A 38 14.29 -7.55 -14.94
CA VAL A 38 13.67 -7.92 -13.65
C VAL A 38 14.15 -9.31 -13.21
N LEU A 39 14.15 -10.29 -14.11
CA LEU A 39 14.62 -11.64 -13.79
C LEU A 39 16.12 -11.70 -13.50
N GLU A 40 16.93 -10.95 -14.25
CA GLU A 40 18.37 -10.84 -13.99
C GLU A 40 18.61 -10.32 -12.56
N ARG A 41 17.96 -9.21 -12.18
CA ARG A 41 18.11 -8.62 -10.85
C ARG A 41 17.61 -9.56 -9.77
N LEU A 42 16.45 -10.19 -9.96
CA LEU A 42 15.88 -11.15 -9.01
C LEU A 42 16.82 -12.34 -8.79
N VAL A 43 17.30 -12.98 -9.85
CA VAL A 43 18.22 -14.13 -9.75
C VAL A 43 19.53 -13.72 -9.08
N THR A 44 20.07 -12.54 -9.42
CA THR A 44 21.28 -12.00 -8.80
C THR A 44 21.09 -11.87 -7.29
N HIS A 45 20.07 -11.12 -6.85
CA HIS A 45 19.83 -10.89 -5.43
C HIS A 45 19.48 -12.16 -4.66
N LEU A 46 18.73 -13.10 -5.27
CA LEU A 46 18.39 -14.37 -4.65
C LEU A 46 19.62 -15.26 -4.43
N HIS A 47 20.51 -15.37 -5.44
CA HIS A 47 21.73 -16.15 -5.32
C HIS A 47 22.75 -15.48 -4.38
N ASP A 48 22.82 -14.14 -4.39
CA ASP A 48 23.66 -13.36 -3.49
C ASP A 48 23.22 -13.56 -2.03
N PHE A 49 21.91 -13.50 -1.75
CA PHE A 49 21.35 -13.82 -0.43
C PHE A 49 21.75 -15.22 0.05
N ALA A 50 21.63 -16.23 -0.82
CA ALA A 50 22.01 -17.59 -0.46
C ALA A 50 23.52 -17.74 -0.18
N ARG A 51 24.36 -17.06 -0.97
CA ARG A 51 25.83 -17.07 -0.80
C ARG A 51 26.26 -16.31 0.45
N GLU A 52 25.67 -15.15 0.71
CA GLU A 52 25.95 -14.30 1.88
C GLU A 52 25.58 -15.00 3.18
N THR A 53 24.39 -15.60 3.23
CA THR A 53 23.89 -16.29 4.44
C THR A 53 24.42 -17.70 4.61
N ARG A 54 25.07 -18.25 3.58
CA ARG A 54 25.48 -19.66 3.51
C ARG A 54 24.28 -20.60 3.75
N LEU A 55 23.16 -20.28 3.12
CA LEU A 55 21.87 -20.91 3.33
C LEU A 55 21.98 -22.45 3.27
N SER A 56 21.66 -23.10 4.37
CA SER A 56 21.67 -24.56 4.45
C SER A 56 20.47 -25.18 3.74
N THR A 57 20.56 -26.47 3.39
CA THR A 57 19.44 -27.20 2.80
C THR A 57 18.22 -27.22 3.71
N ASP A 58 18.41 -27.31 5.04
CA ASP A 58 17.31 -27.35 6.00
C ASP A 58 16.59 -25.99 6.11
N GLU A 59 17.34 -24.89 6.12
CA GLU A 59 16.78 -23.53 6.09
C GLU A 59 16.07 -23.26 4.77
N TRP A 60 16.67 -23.64 3.65
CA TRP A 60 16.05 -23.53 2.33
C TRP A 60 14.73 -24.30 2.25
N MET A 61 14.72 -25.56 2.68
CA MET A 61 13.50 -26.36 2.73
C MET A 61 12.46 -25.79 3.70
N THR A 62 12.89 -25.15 4.79
CA THR A 62 12.00 -24.42 5.71
C THR A 62 11.34 -23.22 5.02
N GLY A 63 12.12 -22.43 4.28
CA GLY A 63 11.60 -21.32 3.48
C GLY A 63 10.60 -21.78 2.42
N LEU A 64 10.88 -22.88 1.70
CA LEU A 64 9.96 -23.45 0.72
C LEU A 64 8.64 -23.93 1.35
N ARG A 65 8.70 -24.60 2.51
CA ARG A 65 7.49 -25.00 3.24
C ARG A 65 6.69 -23.77 3.68
N PHE A 66 7.35 -22.74 4.19
CA PHE A 66 6.70 -21.48 4.57
C PHE A 66 5.98 -20.84 3.38
N LEU A 67 6.63 -20.67 2.23
CA LEU A 67 6.01 -20.10 1.02
C LEU A 67 4.86 -20.98 0.50
N THR A 68 4.99 -22.30 0.62
CA THR A 68 3.91 -23.24 0.29
C THR A 68 2.69 -23.04 1.21
N GLU A 69 2.90 -22.85 2.50
CA GLU A 69 1.83 -22.58 3.47
C GLU A 69 1.17 -21.21 3.22
N VAL A 70 1.96 -20.19 2.85
CA VAL A 70 1.45 -18.86 2.45
C VAL A 70 0.52 -18.99 1.26
N GLY A 71 0.94 -19.70 0.21
CA GLY A 71 0.08 -19.91 -0.97
C GLY A 71 -1.19 -20.71 -0.67
N LYS A 72 -1.13 -21.71 0.23
CA LYS A 72 -2.27 -22.57 0.55
C LYS A 72 -3.40 -21.90 1.33
N ILE A 73 -3.09 -20.85 2.09
CA ILE A 73 -4.09 -20.13 2.89
C ILE A 73 -4.70 -18.95 2.13
N CYS A 74 -4.12 -18.56 0.99
CA CYS A 74 -4.72 -17.56 0.12
C CYS A 74 -6.09 -18.03 -0.40
N SER A 75 -7.02 -17.08 -0.52
CA SER A 75 -8.37 -17.23 -1.08
C SER A 75 -8.82 -15.90 -1.70
N ASP A 76 -10.04 -15.85 -2.24
CA ASP A 76 -10.60 -14.63 -2.84
C ASP A 76 -10.71 -13.46 -1.84
N VAL A 77 -10.84 -13.76 -0.54
CA VAL A 77 -10.97 -12.78 0.55
C VAL A 77 -9.75 -12.72 1.48
N ARG A 78 -8.70 -13.48 1.18
CA ARG A 78 -7.46 -13.50 1.97
C ARG A 78 -6.24 -13.63 1.09
N GLN A 79 -5.38 -12.62 1.07
CA GLN A 79 -4.13 -12.64 0.30
C GLN A 79 -2.91 -12.65 1.23
N GLU A 80 -2.50 -13.83 1.69
CA GLU A 80 -1.36 -13.99 2.61
C GLU A 80 -0.02 -13.62 1.95
N PHE A 81 0.09 -13.68 0.61
CA PHE A 81 1.27 -13.17 -0.12
C PHE A 81 1.37 -11.65 -0.07
N ILE A 82 0.24 -10.93 -0.16
CA ILE A 82 0.21 -9.47 0.03
C ILE A 82 0.60 -9.16 1.48
N LEU A 83 0.03 -9.89 2.44
CA LEU A 83 0.36 -9.69 3.85
C LEU A 83 1.85 -9.98 4.15
N LEU A 84 2.45 -10.98 3.49
CA LEU A 84 3.88 -11.24 3.58
C LEU A 84 4.70 -10.09 2.99
N SER A 85 4.28 -9.52 1.86
CA SER A 85 4.88 -8.32 1.26
C SER A 85 4.80 -7.13 2.22
N ASP A 86 3.65 -6.93 2.86
CA ASP A 86 3.40 -5.85 3.82
C ASP A 86 4.34 -5.93 5.03
N ILE A 87 4.40 -7.09 5.70
CA ILE A 87 5.24 -7.25 6.91
C ILE A 87 6.74 -7.28 6.62
N LEU A 88 7.14 -7.40 5.35
CA LEU A 88 8.53 -7.25 4.89
C LEU A 88 8.83 -5.83 4.37
N GLY A 89 7.84 -4.94 4.37
CA GLY A 89 7.97 -3.55 3.90
C GLY A 89 8.06 -3.41 2.38
N LEU A 90 7.80 -4.48 1.61
CA LEU A 90 7.89 -4.43 0.15
C LEU A 90 6.74 -3.64 -0.46
N SER A 91 5.52 -3.78 0.06
CA SER A 91 4.34 -3.10 -0.50
C SER A 91 4.48 -1.57 -0.44
N ILE A 92 4.86 -1.03 0.71
CA ILE A 92 5.07 0.41 0.90
C ILE A 92 6.26 0.93 0.07
N LEU A 93 7.30 0.11 -0.10
CA LEU A 93 8.46 0.45 -0.93
C LEU A 93 8.07 0.54 -2.41
N VAL A 94 7.30 -0.43 -2.91
CA VAL A 94 6.81 -0.43 -4.29
C VAL A 94 5.92 0.78 -4.53
N ASP A 95 4.96 1.04 -3.65
CA ASP A 95 4.08 2.22 -3.72
C ASP A 95 4.89 3.53 -3.79
N SER A 96 5.88 3.69 -2.91
CA SER A 96 6.72 4.89 -2.86
C SER A 96 7.60 5.08 -4.12
N ILE A 97 7.96 3.99 -4.81
CA ILE A 97 8.70 4.04 -6.08
C ILE A 97 7.76 4.37 -7.25
N ASP A 98 6.55 3.82 -7.26
CA ASP A 98 5.58 3.95 -8.34
C ASP A 98 4.87 5.30 -8.32
N HIS A 99 4.55 5.79 -7.12
CA HIS A 99 3.81 7.03 -6.85
C HIS A 99 4.62 8.00 -5.97
N PRO A 100 5.80 8.46 -6.42
CA PRO A 100 6.61 9.37 -5.64
C PRO A 100 5.88 10.71 -5.48
N LYS A 101 6.01 11.32 -4.29
CA LYS A 101 5.29 12.54 -3.94
C LYS A 101 6.28 13.72 -3.80
N PRO A 102 6.06 14.88 -4.46
CA PRO A 102 6.84 16.08 -4.21
C PRO A 102 6.64 16.58 -2.76
N PRO A 103 7.54 17.45 -2.25
CA PRO A 103 7.36 18.03 -0.93
C PRO A 103 6.01 18.75 -0.79
N ASN A 104 5.39 18.61 0.38
CA ASN A 104 4.08 19.18 0.72
C ASN A 104 2.86 18.60 -0.03
N SER A 105 3.00 17.50 -0.76
CA SER A 105 1.82 16.72 -1.20
C SER A 105 1.50 15.57 -0.25
N THR A 106 0.28 15.05 -0.30
CA THR A 106 -0.11 13.95 0.58
C THR A 106 0.61 12.68 0.19
N GLU A 107 1.21 12.04 1.19
CA GLU A 107 1.93 10.78 0.98
C GLU A 107 1.00 9.59 0.80
N GLY A 108 1.39 8.67 -0.08
CA GLY A 108 0.76 7.36 -0.21
C GLY A 108 1.13 6.42 0.93
N THR A 109 0.25 5.46 1.20
CA THR A 109 0.52 4.31 2.07
C THR A 109 -0.18 3.05 1.56
N VAL A 110 0.05 1.91 2.22
CA VAL A 110 -0.49 0.61 1.82
C VAL A 110 -2.03 0.62 1.76
N LEU A 111 -2.59 0.07 0.68
CA LEU A 111 -4.03 -0.14 0.51
C LEU A 111 -4.59 -1.07 1.60
N GLY A 112 -3.82 -2.08 1.99
CA GLY A 112 -4.30 -3.17 2.82
C GLY A 112 -5.29 -4.09 2.09
N PRO A 113 -5.71 -5.19 2.73
CA PRO A 113 -6.47 -6.25 2.06
C PRO A 113 -8.00 -6.06 2.11
N PHE A 114 -8.51 -4.95 2.66
CA PHE A 114 -9.93 -4.81 3.05
C PHE A 114 -10.73 -3.79 2.23
N HIS A 115 -10.12 -3.17 1.21
CA HIS A 115 -10.85 -2.40 0.22
C HIS A 115 -11.77 -3.31 -0.61
N THR A 116 -12.97 -2.83 -0.95
CA THR A 116 -13.93 -3.54 -1.80
C THR A 116 -14.58 -2.59 -2.79
N HIS A 117 -15.13 -3.15 -3.86
CA HIS A 117 -15.75 -2.38 -4.94
C HIS A 117 -17.28 -2.24 -4.77
N ASP A 118 -17.83 -2.73 -3.65
CA ASP A 118 -19.26 -2.70 -3.33
C ASP A 118 -19.63 -1.60 -2.32
N ALA A 119 -18.69 -0.72 -1.97
CA ALA A 119 -18.98 0.46 -1.16
C ALA A 119 -19.99 1.37 -1.88
N GLU A 120 -21.00 1.85 -1.15
CA GLU A 120 -22.07 2.65 -1.72
C GLU A 120 -21.70 4.14 -1.80
N PRO A 121 -22.12 4.86 -2.86
CA PRO A 121 -22.03 6.31 -2.90
C PRO A 121 -22.92 6.95 -1.83
N LEU A 122 -22.35 7.82 -1.00
CA LEU A 122 -23.09 8.55 0.03
C LEU A 122 -23.03 10.06 -0.20
N ALA A 123 -24.11 10.74 0.20
CA ALA A 123 -24.17 12.20 0.20
C ALA A 123 -23.30 12.80 1.33
N PRO A 124 -22.79 14.03 1.18
CA PRO A 124 -22.06 14.71 2.25
C PRO A 124 -22.85 14.73 3.56
N GLY A 125 -22.18 14.38 4.66
CA GLY A 125 -22.77 14.30 6.00
C GLY A 125 -23.47 13.00 6.36
N ALA A 126 -23.54 12.03 5.46
CA ALA A 126 -23.99 10.68 5.79
C ALA A 126 -23.09 10.01 6.83
N SER A 127 -23.64 9.05 7.58
CA SER A 127 -22.85 8.16 8.44
C SER A 127 -22.31 6.99 7.62
N ILE A 128 -21.03 6.70 7.74
CA ILE A 128 -20.40 5.56 7.05
C ILE A 128 -20.40 4.29 7.91
N SER A 129 -20.60 4.43 9.23
CA SER A 129 -20.64 3.34 10.20
C SER A 129 -22.00 3.31 10.91
N HIS A 130 -22.48 2.10 11.19
CA HIS A 130 -23.69 1.84 11.98
C HIS A 130 -23.37 1.18 13.33
N ASP A 131 -22.10 1.14 13.75
CA ASP A 131 -21.70 0.57 15.03
C ASP A 131 -22.10 1.48 16.21
N PRO A 132 -23.05 1.06 17.06
CA PRO A 132 -23.52 1.87 18.17
C PRO A 132 -22.51 1.98 19.32
N ALA A 133 -21.44 1.17 19.32
CA ALA A 133 -20.42 1.15 20.36
C ALA A 133 -19.21 2.04 20.03
N GLY A 134 -19.07 2.52 18.78
CA GLY A 134 -18.00 3.42 18.39
C GLY A 134 -18.20 4.85 18.92
N GLU A 135 -17.11 5.53 19.26
CA GLU A 135 -17.14 6.96 19.60
C GLU A 135 -17.42 7.77 18.33
N PRO A 136 -18.55 8.49 18.22
CA PRO A 136 -18.89 9.24 17.01
C PRO A 136 -17.82 10.28 16.63
N LEU A 137 -17.49 10.34 15.35
CA LEU A 137 -16.47 11.21 14.78
C LEU A 137 -17.02 11.97 13.57
N LEU A 138 -16.91 13.30 13.59
CA LEU A 138 -17.11 14.12 12.39
C LEU A 138 -15.78 14.20 11.63
N VAL A 139 -15.80 13.86 10.34
CA VAL A 139 -14.65 13.99 9.45
C VAL A 139 -14.94 15.07 8.41
N VAL A 140 -14.08 16.08 8.35
CA VAL A 140 -14.18 17.19 7.38
C VAL A 140 -12.85 17.37 6.68
N CYS A 141 -12.80 17.00 5.41
CA CYS A 141 -11.56 17.03 4.64
C CYS A 141 -11.72 17.88 3.37
N THR A 142 -10.59 18.26 2.82
CA THR A 142 -10.53 18.98 1.55
C THR A 142 -9.54 18.31 0.60
N VAL A 143 -9.69 18.56 -0.70
CA VAL A 143 -8.79 18.04 -1.75
C VAL A 143 -8.34 19.18 -2.65
N HIS A 144 -7.03 19.44 -2.70
CA HIS A 144 -6.41 20.50 -3.50
C HIS A 144 -5.29 19.95 -4.38
N ASP A 145 -4.86 20.71 -5.37
CA ASP A 145 -3.64 20.41 -6.14
C ASP A 145 -2.38 20.98 -5.46
N THR A 146 -1.21 20.71 -6.03
CA THR A 146 0.09 21.20 -5.55
C THR A 146 0.25 22.74 -5.61
N HIS A 147 -0.70 23.44 -6.24
CA HIS A 147 -0.78 24.90 -6.30
C HIS A 147 -1.81 25.48 -5.31
N GLY A 148 -2.51 24.64 -4.55
CA GLY A 148 -3.55 25.03 -3.59
C GLY A 148 -4.91 25.32 -4.23
N ASN A 149 -5.15 24.94 -5.48
CA ASN A 149 -6.47 25.06 -6.10
C ASN A 149 -7.34 23.88 -5.63
N PRO A 150 -8.61 24.13 -5.24
CA PRO A 150 -9.52 23.05 -4.90
C PRO A 150 -9.81 22.16 -6.11
N ILE A 151 -9.88 20.84 -5.90
CA ILE A 151 -10.17 19.87 -6.95
C ILE A 151 -11.60 19.35 -6.77
N PRO A 152 -12.55 19.75 -7.63
CA PRO A 152 -13.92 19.25 -7.57
C PRO A 152 -14.07 17.89 -8.25
N ASN A 153 -15.14 17.18 -7.90
CA ASN A 153 -15.53 15.91 -8.52
C ASN A 153 -14.48 14.78 -8.39
N VAL A 154 -13.58 14.87 -7.42
CA VAL A 154 -12.70 13.74 -7.07
C VAL A 154 -13.55 12.67 -6.43
N LYS A 155 -13.43 11.43 -6.87
CA LYS A 155 -14.04 10.27 -6.23
C LYS A 155 -13.16 9.84 -5.06
N ILE A 156 -13.75 9.68 -3.88
CA ILE A 156 -13.04 9.30 -2.65
C ILE A 156 -13.69 8.03 -2.09
N ASP A 157 -12.99 6.91 -2.16
CA ASP A 157 -13.36 5.70 -1.42
C ASP A 157 -12.79 5.82 0.00
N ILE A 158 -13.63 5.55 1.01
CA ILE A 158 -13.32 5.68 2.43
C ILE A 158 -13.68 4.38 3.11
N TRP A 159 -12.80 3.86 3.97
CA TRP A 159 -13.11 2.69 4.78
C TRP A 159 -12.33 2.65 6.11
N GLU A 160 -12.96 2.09 7.13
CA GLU A 160 -12.42 1.90 8.48
C GLU A 160 -12.96 0.63 9.13
N THR A 161 -12.41 0.28 10.30
CA THR A 161 -12.94 -0.82 11.13
C THR A 161 -14.10 -0.35 11.99
N ASP A 162 -14.89 -1.29 12.49
CA ASP A 162 -15.77 -1.06 13.64
C ASP A 162 -14.98 -0.82 14.94
N SER A 163 -15.68 -0.55 16.04
CA SER A 163 -15.09 -0.29 17.36
C SER A 163 -14.39 -1.50 17.98
N THR A 164 -14.53 -2.69 17.40
CA THR A 164 -13.85 -3.92 17.80
C THR A 164 -12.59 -4.20 16.98
N GLY A 165 -12.30 -3.36 15.97
CA GLY A 165 -11.14 -3.50 15.10
C GLY A 165 -11.34 -4.48 13.95
N HIS A 166 -12.58 -4.69 13.50
CA HIS A 166 -12.88 -5.53 12.33
C HIS A 166 -13.49 -4.70 11.20
N TYR A 167 -13.07 -4.97 9.97
CA TYR A 167 -13.81 -4.54 8.79
C TYR A 167 -15.03 -5.45 8.59
N ASP A 168 -16.13 -4.88 8.10
CA ASP A 168 -17.37 -5.58 7.74
C ASP A 168 -17.13 -6.90 6.95
N VAL A 169 -16.20 -6.89 5.98
CA VAL A 169 -15.83 -8.05 5.14
C VAL A 169 -15.24 -9.23 5.91
N GLN A 170 -14.81 -9.02 7.15
CA GLN A 170 -14.29 -10.08 8.00
C GLN A 170 -15.41 -10.86 8.71
N TYR A 171 -16.63 -10.32 8.76
CA TYR A 171 -17.73 -10.98 9.45
C TYR A 171 -18.40 -12.07 8.59
N PRO A 172 -18.56 -13.29 9.14
CA PRO A 172 -19.33 -14.32 8.46
C PRO A 172 -20.79 -13.89 8.40
N GLY A 173 -21.37 -13.90 7.20
CA GLY A 173 -22.76 -13.50 6.99
C GLY A 173 -22.98 -12.00 6.81
N ARG A 174 -21.93 -11.23 6.46
CA ARG A 174 -22.03 -9.83 6.00
C ARG A 174 -23.25 -9.63 5.08
N GLU A 175 -24.16 -8.75 5.51
CA GLU A 175 -25.39 -8.45 4.75
C GLU A 175 -25.18 -7.34 3.70
N GLY A 176 -24.22 -6.45 3.95
CA GLY A 176 -23.89 -5.32 3.08
C GLY A 176 -22.65 -4.57 3.56
N PRO A 177 -22.27 -3.48 2.87
CA PRO A 177 -21.16 -2.62 3.27
C PRO A 177 -21.47 -1.85 4.56
N ASP A 178 -20.53 -1.84 5.50
CA ASP A 178 -20.54 -0.97 6.69
C ASP A 178 -19.11 -0.50 7.01
N GLY A 179 -18.99 0.67 7.62
CA GLY A 179 -17.69 1.33 7.85
C GLY A 179 -16.99 1.74 6.55
N ARG A 180 -17.73 1.90 5.44
CA ARG A 180 -17.18 2.23 4.12
C ARG A 180 -18.17 3.01 3.26
N CYS A 181 -17.67 3.91 2.41
CA CYS A 181 -18.47 4.60 1.41
C CYS A 181 -17.63 5.13 0.25
N VAL A 182 -18.31 5.58 -0.81
CA VAL A 182 -17.72 6.44 -1.85
C VAL A 182 -18.33 7.83 -1.75
N MET A 183 -17.50 8.88 -1.77
CA MET A 183 -17.93 10.27 -1.82
C MET A 183 -17.35 11.00 -3.01
N THR A 184 -17.81 12.23 -3.23
CA THR A 184 -17.32 13.11 -4.28
C THR A 184 -17.05 14.49 -3.72
N SER A 185 -15.86 15.05 -3.99
CA SER A 185 -15.50 16.39 -3.54
C SER A 185 -16.38 17.46 -4.21
N ASP A 186 -16.76 18.48 -3.44
CA ASP A 186 -17.55 19.59 -3.95
C ASP A 186 -16.71 20.61 -4.74
N LYS A 187 -17.33 21.72 -5.16
CA LYS A 187 -16.68 22.78 -5.93
C LYS A 187 -15.48 23.45 -5.22
N GLU A 188 -15.42 23.39 -3.89
CA GLU A 188 -14.34 23.92 -3.07
C GLU A 188 -13.40 22.78 -2.63
N GLY A 189 -13.53 21.58 -3.21
CA GLY A 189 -12.74 20.40 -2.89
C GLY A 189 -13.15 19.74 -1.56
N VAL A 190 -14.26 20.14 -0.94
CA VAL A 190 -14.67 19.66 0.38
C VAL A 190 -15.41 18.33 0.26
N PHE A 191 -15.12 17.39 1.16
CA PHE A 191 -15.95 16.22 1.44
C PHE A 191 -16.01 15.99 2.95
N TRP A 192 -17.14 15.52 3.45
CA TRP A 192 -17.34 15.34 4.89
C TRP A 192 -18.40 14.30 5.19
N PHE A 193 -18.25 13.63 6.33
CA PHE A 193 -19.07 12.49 6.74
C PHE A 193 -19.00 12.28 8.25
N ASN A 194 -19.95 11.49 8.75
CA ASN A 194 -19.90 10.98 10.11
C ASN A 194 -19.34 9.55 10.09
N ALA A 195 -18.46 9.28 11.04
CA ALA A 195 -17.73 8.03 11.19
C ALA A 195 -17.72 7.66 12.68
N ILE A 196 -16.95 6.63 13.03
CA ILE A 196 -16.54 6.40 14.42
C ILE A 196 -15.04 6.69 14.56
N THR A 197 -14.58 6.91 15.77
CA THR A 197 -13.14 7.10 16.03
C THR A 197 -12.43 5.77 15.78
N PRO A 198 -11.42 5.70 14.88
CA PRO A 198 -10.71 4.47 14.61
C PRO A 198 -10.05 3.88 15.86
N VAL A 199 -9.92 2.56 15.89
CA VAL A 199 -9.27 1.80 16.97
C VAL A 199 -8.10 0.98 16.42
N PRO A 200 -7.08 0.64 17.23
CA PRO A 200 -5.99 -0.18 16.75
C PRO A 200 -6.46 -1.63 16.61
N TYR A 201 -6.00 -2.31 15.56
CA TYR A 201 -6.43 -3.67 15.28
C TYR A 201 -5.27 -4.55 14.77
N PRO A 202 -5.32 -5.87 15.00
CA PRO A 202 -4.30 -6.77 14.48
C PRO A 202 -4.58 -7.16 13.02
N ILE A 203 -3.51 -7.25 12.20
CA ILE A 203 -3.60 -7.93 10.90
C ILE A 203 -3.91 -9.43 11.10
N PRO A 204 -4.45 -10.14 10.09
CA PRO A 204 -4.64 -11.59 10.16
C PRO A 204 -3.36 -12.31 10.59
N HIS A 205 -3.40 -13.03 11.71
CA HIS A 205 -2.21 -13.60 12.34
C HIS A 205 -2.36 -15.07 12.76
N ASP A 206 -3.42 -15.74 12.28
CA ASP A 206 -3.65 -17.18 12.38
C ASP A 206 -2.87 -17.99 11.32
N GLY A 207 -2.30 -17.30 10.32
CA GLY A 207 -1.56 -17.87 9.20
C GLY A 207 -0.05 -18.01 9.40
N PRO A 208 0.68 -18.45 8.36
CA PRO A 208 2.15 -18.49 8.36
C PRO A 208 2.77 -17.12 8.65
N VAL A 209 2.22 -16.01 8.15
CA VAL A 209 2.74 -14.66 8.44
C VAL A 209 2.67 -14.35 9.94
N GLY A 210 1.55 -14.63 10.58
CA GLY A 210 1.42 -14.49 12.04
C GLY A 210 2.41 -15.34 12.83
N ARG A 211 2.65 -16.59 12.39
CA ARG A 211 3.71 -17.44 12.98
C ARG A 211 5.10 -16.84 12.80
N LEU A 212 5.38 -16.22 11.65
CA LEU A 212 6.65 -15.54 11.40
C LEU A 212 6.82 -14.32 12.32
N LEU A 213 5.80 -13.46 12.43
CA LEU A 213 5.83 -12.31 13.35
C LEU A 213 6.13 -12.75 14.78
N LYS A 214 5.45 -13.80 15.26
CA LYS A 214 5.70 -14.38 16.59
C LYS A 214 7.15 -14.85 16.75
N LYS A 215 7.73 -15.51 15.74
CA LYS A 215 9.14 -15.93 15.76
C LYS A 215 10.11 -14.74 15.77
N LEU A 216 9.74 -13.64 15.12
CA LEU A 216 10.51 -12.40 15.09
C LEU A 216 10.32 -11.52 16.34
N GLY A 217 9.43 -11.91 17.28
CA GLY A 217 9.09 -11.10 18.43
C GLY A 217 8.29 -9.83 18.09
N ARG A 218 7.60 -9.81 16.94
CA ARG A 218 6.77 -8.69 16.47
C ARG A 218 5.30 -8.90 16.83
N HIS A 219 4.58 -7.82 17.11
CA HIS A 219 3.12 -7.84 17.24
C HIS A 219 2.43 -7.70 15.86
N PRO A 220 1.16 -8.13 15.74
CA PRO A 220 0.38 -7.96 14.50
C PRO A 220 -0.40 -6.65 14.44
N TYR A 221 -0.37 -5.81 15.49
CA TYR A 221 -1.19 -4.61 15.54
C TYR A 221 -0.76 -3.52 14.55
N ARG A 222 -1.77 -2.90 13.95
CA ARG A 222 -1.71 -1.62 13.26
C ARG A 222 -2.31 -0.55 14.18
N PRO A 223 -1.78 0.68 14.16
CA PRO A 223 -2.36 1.80 14.90
C PRO A 223 -3.75 2.16 14.39
N SER A 224 -4.54 2.88 15.17
CA SER A 224 -5.83 3.44 14.77
C SER A 224 -5.71 4.28 13.49
N HIS A 225 -6.47 3.95 12.46
CA HIS A 225 -6.46 4.72 11.20
C HIS A 225 -7.73 4.58 10.39
N MET A 226 -7.91 5.55 9.50
CA MET A 226 -8.94 5.57 8.47
C MET A 226 -8.29 5.63 7.09
N HIS A 227 -8.80 4.82 6.16
CA HIS A 227 -8.26 4.75 4.81
C HIS A 227 -8.99 5.67 3.84
N PHE A 228 -8.25 6.12 2.84
CA PHE A 228 -8.75 6.92 1.74
C PHE A 228 -8.12 6.46 0.43
N MET A 229 -8.90 6.44 -0.64
CA MET A 229 -8.42 6.24 -1.99
C MET A 229 -9.07 7.28 -2.91
N PHE A 230 -8.24 8.06 -3.60
CA PHE A 230 -8.66 9.18 -4.42
C PHE A 230 -8.46 8.89 -5.90
N GLU A 231 -9.51 9.14 -6.67
CA GLU A 231 -9.51 9.02 -8.13
C GLU A 231 -10.07 10.32 -8.72
N GLY A 232 -9.21 11.09 -9.39
CA GLY A 232 -9.56 12.35 -10.05
C GLY A 232 -8.94 12.40 -11.44
N GLU A 233 -9.69 12.89 -12.43
CA GLU A 233 -9.19 12.99 -13.81
C GLU A 233 -7.95 13.89 -13.88
N GLY A 234 -6.85 13.36 -14.41
CA GLY A 234 -5.56 14.06 -14.56
C GLY A 234 -4.69 14.08 -13.30
N TYR A 235 -5.12 13.41 -12.23
CA TYR A 235 -4.38 13.29 -10.97
C TYR A 235 -3.95 11.84 -10.74
N ASP A 236 -2.74 11.71 -10.20
CA ASP A 236 -2.19 10.42 -9.78
C ASP A 236 -3.08 9.80 -8.72
N HIS A 237 -3.34 8.51 -8.87
CA HIS A 237 -4.12 7.74 -7.92
C HIS A 237 -3.43 7.80 -6.55
N LEU A 238 -4.14 8.29 -5.53
CA LEU A 238 -3.63 8.34 -4.16
C LEU A 238 -4.35 7.32 -3.30
N ILE A 239 -3.61 6.33 -2.81
CA ILE A 239 -4.04 5.46 -1.71
C ILE A 239 -3.31 5.92 -0.45
N THR A 240 -4.05 6.26 0.60
CA THR A 240 -3.46 6.76 1.83
C THR A 240 -4.30 6.38 3.06
N ALA A 241 -3.81 6.72 4.24
CA ALA A 241 -4.53 6.58 5.49
C ALA A 241 -4.11 7.68 6.46
N LEU A 242 -5.02 8.08 7.34
CA LEU A 242 -4.72 9.00 8.44
C LEU A 242 -4.66 8.21 9.75
N TYR A 243 -3.54 8.34 10.46
CA TYR A 243 -3.23 7.60 11.68
C TYR A 243 -3.42 8.51 12.91
N LEU A 244 -3.99 7.99 13.99
CA LEU A 244 -4.21 8.80 15.19
C LEU A 244 -2.92 8.96 15.99
N ARG A 245 -2.63 10.21 16.38
CA ARG A 245 -1.47 10.54 17.23
C ARG A 245 -1.60 9.93 18.61
N ASN A 246 -0.46 9.47 19.14
CA ASN A 246 -0.31 8.80 20.43
C ASN A 246 -0.98 7.42 20.49
N ASP A 247 -1.32 6.82 19.35
CA ASP A 247 -1.72 5.42 19.33
C ASP A 247 -0.57 4.53 19.82
N PRO A 248 -0.83 3.51 20.66
CA PRO A 248 0.21 2.62 21.19
C PRO A 248 1.11 1.96 20.13
N TYR A 249 0.65 1.87 18.88
CA TYR A 249 1.34 1.21 17.78
C TYR A 249 1.79 2.17 16.66
N GLU A 250 1.69 3.49 16.84
CA GLU A 250 2.05 4.47 15.79
C GLU A 250 3.51 4.33 15.35
N THR A 251 4.42 3.99 16.28
CA THR A 251 5.85 3.78 16.00
C THR A 251 6.23 2.36 15.62
N SER A 252 5.27 1.44 15.60
CA SER A 252 5.53 -0.01 15.47
C SER A 252 4.53 -0.74 14.60
N ASP A 253 3.85 -0.03 13.69
CA ASP A 253 2.88 -0.61 12.74
C ASP A 253 3.42 -1.88 12.08
N ALA A 254 2.64 -2.96 12.16
CA ALA A 254 3.03 -4.28 11.66
C ALA A 254 3.36 -4.29 10.16
N VAL A 255 2.83 -3.34 9.39
CA VAL A 255 3.00 -3.23 7.93
C VAL A 255 3.78 -2.00 7.48
N PHE A 256 4.35 -1.24 8.43
CA PHE A 256 5.17 -0.05 8.14
C PHE A 256 4.45 1.03 7.31
N GLY A 257 3.14 1.21 7.52
CA GLY A 257 2.32 2.17 6.78
C GLY A 257 2.34 3.59 7.34
N VAL A 258 2.79 3.79 8.58
CA VAL A 258 2.81 5.10 9.23
C VAL A 258 3.90 5.99 8.65
N LYS A 259 3.53 7.22 8.35
CA LYS A 259 4.43 8.32 7.98
C LYS A 259 4.06 9.54 8.82
N ASP A 260 5.04 10.30 9.28
CA ASP A 260 4.82 11.42 10.20
C ASP A 260 3.81 12.45 9.66
N SER A 261 3.81 12.68 8.35
CA SER A 261 2.88 13.58 7.64
C SER A 261 1.42 13.12 7.71
N LEU A 262 1.18 11.82 7.90
CA LEU A 262 -0.13 11.19 7.95
C LEU A 262 -0.65 10.98 9.38
N VAL A 263 0.11 11.38 10.40
CA VAL A 263 -0.29 11.30 11.81
C VAL A 263 -1.07 12.56 12.20
N VAL A 264 -2.33 12.38 12.59
CA VAL A 264 -3.29 13.44 12.87
C VAL A 264 -3.80 13.40 14.31
N ASP A 265 -4.23 14.56 14.81
CA ASP A 265 -4.89 14.69 16.11
C ASP A 265 -6.41 14.69 15.95
N ILE A 266 -7.12 14.11 16.92
CA ILE A 266 -8.58 14.27 17.02
C ILE A 266 -8.88 15.54 17.80
N GLY A 267 -9.44 16.52 17.10
CA GLY A 267 -9.93 17.77 17.67
C GLY A 267 -11.34 17.67 18.23
N ARG A 268 -11.91 18.84 18.54
CA ARG A 268 -13.27 19.00 19.04
C ARG A 268 -13.99 20.07 18.22
N ALA A 269 -15.21 19.78 17.80
CA ALA A 269 -16.01 20.71 17.00
C ALA A 269 -16.40 21.93 17.84
N GLY A 270 -15.89 23.11 17.43
CA GLY A 270 -16.34 24.39 17.99
C GLY A 270 -17.73 24.79 17.48
N PRO A 271 -18.30 25.90 17.99
CA PRO A 271 -19.66 26.34 17.66
C PRO A 271 -19.92 26.50 16.15
N GLU A 272 -18.93 26.99 15.40
CA GLU A 272 -19.04 27.20 13.95
C GLU A 272 -19.14 25.87 13.19
N TYR A 273 -18.29 24.89 13.53
CA TYR A 273 -18.33 23.56 12.93
C TYR A 273 -19.61 22.81 13.32
N ALA A 274 -19.98 22.86 14.61
CA ALA A 274 -21.21 22.26 15.11
C ALA A 274 -22.44 22.77 14.35
N ALA A 275 -22.57 24.08 14.21
CA ALA A 275 -23.67 24.70 13.46
C ALA A 275 -23.63 24.38 11.96
N LYS A 276 -22.45 24.39 11.34
CA LYS A 276 -22.28 24.16 9.89
C LYS A 276 -22.56 22.70 9.50
N TYR A 277 -22.11 21.74 10.29
CA TYR A 277 -22.17 20.31 9.98
C TYR A 277 -23.27 19.56 10.73
N GLY A 278 -24.04 20.25 11.58
CA GLY A 278 -25.19 19.68 12.27
C GLY A 278 -24.82 18.68 13.38
N VAL A 279 -23.66 18.86 14.01
CA VAL A 279 -23.20 18.06 15.15
C VAL A 279 -23.26 18.87 16.45
N ALA A 280 -23.13 18.20 17.59
CA ALA A 280 -23.02 18.89 18.88
C ALA A 280 -21.68 19.65 18.98
N GLU A 281 -21.64 20.70 19.81
CA GLU A 281 -20.37 21.25 20.28
C GLU A 281 -19.58 20.17 21.05
N ASP A 282 -18.25 20.23 20.99
CA ASP A 282 -17.32 19.24 21.55
C ASP A 282 -17.40 17.82 20.93
N HIS A 283 -18.15 17.66 19.84
CA HIS A 283 -18.11 16.43 19.05
C HIS A 283 -16.69 16.16 18.54
N ALA A 284 -16.25 14.90 18.52
CA ALA A 284 -14.92 14.57 18.02
C ALA A 284 -14.79 15.00 16.55
N LEU A 285 -13.65 15.59 16.19
CA LEU A 285 -13.45 16.20 14.88
C LEU A 285 -12.10 15.79 14.30
N LEU A 286 -12.11 15.20 13.10
CA LEU A 286 -10.94 15.03 12.27
C LEU A 286 -11.02 16.00 11.09
N THR A 287 -9.97 16.80 10.91
CA THR A 287 -9.79 17.65 9.73
C THR A 287 -8.48 17.35 9.04
N TYR A 288 -8.49 17.30 7.71
CA TYR A 288 -7.28 17.10 6.93
C TYR A 288 -7.39 17.71 5.53
N ASP A 289 -6.28 18.30 5.06
CA ASP A 289 -6.18 18.86 3.71
C ASP A 289 -5.36 17.91 2.84
N PHE A 290 -6.03 17.22 1.92
CA PHE A 290 -5.38 16.33 0.97
C PHE A 290 -4.85 17.12 -0.22
N VAL A 291 -3.59 16.86 -0.58
CA VAL A 291 -2.93 17.48 -1.74
C VAL A 291 -2.63 16.39 -2.76
N LEU A 292 -3.37 16.39 -3.88
CA LEU A 292 -3.15 15.48 -4.99
C LEU A 292 -2.09 16.03 -5.94
N VAL A 293 -1.40 15.11 -6.61
CA VAL A 293 -0.33 15.39 -7.56
C VAL A 293 -0.84 15.01 -8.93
N SER A 294 -0.55 15.79 -9.97
CA SER A 294 -0.96 15.42 -11.33
C SER A 294 -0.27 14.14 -11.82
N ASP A 295 -0.88 13.46 -12.79
CA ASP A 295 -0.25 12.31 -13.46
C ASP A 295 1.10 12.69 -14.09
N GLU A 296 1.18 13.90 -14.66
CA GLU A 296 2.37 14.44 -15.31
C GLU A 296 3.50 14.65 -14.28
N GLU A 297 3.25 15.37 -13.19
CA GLU A 297 4.25 15.60 -12.13
C GLU A 297 4.77 14.29 -11.53
N THR A 298 3.87 13.32 -11.29
CA THR A 298 4.24 12.01 -10.74
C THR A 298 5.12 11.24 -11.71
N SER A 299 4.73 11.17 -12.99
CA SER A 299 5.50 10.49 -14.04
C SER A 299 6.90 11.08 -14.21
N GLU A 300 7.02 12.42 -14.23
CA GLU A 300 8.30 13.11 -14.33
C GLU A 300 9.18 12.87 -13.10
N LEU A 301 8.60 12.94 -11.90
CA LEU A 301 9.31 12.69 -10.65
C LEU A 301 9.80 11.24 -10.56
N ARG A 302 8.95 10.28 -10.93
CA ARG A 302 9.31 8.86 -11.01
C ARG A 302 10.45 8.61 -11.98
N ALA A 303 10.40 9.19 -13.17
CA ALA A 303 11.45 9.04 -14.17
C ALA A 303 12.79 9.60 -13.67
N ARG A 304 12.77 10.79 -13.04
CA ARG A 304 13.95 11.43 -12.45
C ARG A 304 14.55 10.59 -11.32
N ASN A 305 13.71 10.19 -10.35
CA ASN A 305 14.14 9.38 -9.20
C ASN A 305 14.71 8.03 -9.64
N SER A 306 14.08 7.38 -10.63
CA SER A 306 14.56 6.11 -11.19
C SER A 306 15.93 6.26 -11.82
N LYS A 307 16.15 7.32 -12.61
CA LYS A 307 17.45 7.59 -13.23
C LYS A 307 18.53 7.83 -12.17
N GLU A 308 18.27 8.72 -11.21
CA GLU A 308 19.22 9.02 -10.13
C GLU A 308 19.57 7.79 -9.29
N ALA A 309 18.58 6.95 -8.96
CA ALA A 309 18.80 5.73 -8.21
C ALA A 309 19.68 4.74 -8.97
N LEU A 310 19.47 4.59 -10.28
CA LEU A 310 20.21 3.65 -11.11
C LEU A 310 21.62 4.15 -11.45
N ASP A 311 21.80 5.45 -11.64
CA ASP A 311 23.10 6.09 -11.78
C ASP A 311 23.97 5.86 -10.54
N LYS A 312 23.40 5.98 -9.33
CA LYS A 312 24.10 5.67 -8.05
C LYS A 312 24.54 4.22 -7.94
N LEU A 313 23.82 3.30 -8.58
CA LEU A 313 24.17 1.88 -8.65
C LEU A 313 25.14 1.56 -9.80
N GLY A 314 25.61 2.58 -10.54
CA GLY A 314 26.48 2.41 -11.71
C GLY A 314 25.81 1.65 -12.86
N ARG A 315 24.46 1.72 -12.95
CA ARG A 315 23.68 1.00 -13.96
C ARG A 315 23.28 1.96 -15.07
N LYS A 316 23.82 1.73 -16.27
CA LYS A 316 23.31 2.38 -17.47
C LYS A 316 21.96 1.76 -17.84
N VAL A 317 20.92 2.58 -17.81
CA VAL A 317 19.56 2.19 -18.18
C VAL A 317 18.92 3.28 -19.03
N ARG A 318 17.95 2.88 -19.85
CA ARG A 318 17.00 3.77 -20.51
C ARG A 318 15.61 3.55 -19.91
N ILE A 319 14.78 4.59 -19.91
CA ILE A 319 13.38 4.50 -19.44
C ILE A 319 12.48 4.19 -20.64
N VAL A 320 11.72 3.09 -20.56
CA VAL A 320 10.73 2.66 -21.56
C VAL A 320 9.40 2.50 -20.84
N ASN A 321 8.38 3.25 -21.26
CA ASN A 321 7.05 3.24 -20.63
C ASN A 321 7.11 3.45 -19.10
N GLY A 322 7.91 4.42 -18.64
CA GLY A 322 8.07 4.73 -17.21
C GLY A 322 8.93 3.74 -16.41
N LEU A 323 9.47 2.70 -17.05
CA LEU A 323 10.24 1.66 -16.38
C LEU A 323 11.68 1.56 -16.89
N PRO A 324 12.66 1.28 -16.02
CA PRO A 324 14.05 1.13 -16.42
C PRO A 324 14.30 -0.20 -17.14
N VAL A 325 15.10 -0.10 -18.20
CA VAL A 325 15.56 -1.21 -19.04
C VAL A 325 17.08 -1.05 -19.25
N PRO A 326 17.89 -2.12 -19.22
CA PRO A 326 19.32 -2.06 -19.47
C PRO A 326 19.63 -1.32 -20.77
N ASP A 327 20.60 -0.41 -20.69
CA ASP A 327 21.19 0.19 -21.88
C ASP A 327 22.36 -0.72 -22.30
N LEU A 328 22.16 -1.48 -23.38
CA LEU A 328 23.11 -2.49 -23.86
C LEU A 328 24.12 -1.93 -24.88
N ASP A 329 24.12 -0.60 -25.07
CA ASP A 329 25.03 0.13 -25.95
C ASP A 329 26.43 0.39 -25.33
#